data_AF-A0AAT9HMM3-F1
#
_entry.id   AF-A0AAT9HMM3-F1
#
_cell.length_a   1.000
_cell.length_b   1.000
_cell.length_c   1.000
_cell.angle_alpha   90.00
_cell.angle_beta   90.00
_cell.angle_gamma   90.00
#
_symmetry.space_group_name_H-M   'P 1'
#
loop_
_entity.id
_entity.type
_entity.pdbx_description
1 polymer ?
#
loop_
_entity_poly.entity_id
_entity_poly.type
_entity_poly.pdbx_seq_one_letter_code
_entity_poly.pdbx_strand_id
1 'polypeptide(L)'
;MWRGRSRAGSGRRCWSARFPGDGQVREQSRRDALEVFDGFRAALAANRAQLYIDVPSGPFYGFNRPGAEVSQGLIDNWWRQGMTGAANAQYECIKAFSETDFTEDLKQTDVPVLVAHGTDDQIVPYEDSAPLTVKLLKHGTLKTYEGYPHGMLSTHPDVLNRDILEFVKS
;
A
#
# COMPACT_ATOMS: atom_id res chain seq x y z
N MET A 1 20.18 -0.72 30.76
CA MET A 1 19.71 -2.11 30.92
C MET A 1 18.27 -2.07 31.42
N TRP A 2 17.29 -2.12 30.50
CA TRP A 2 15.87 -2.19 30.85
C TRP A 2 15.28 -3.43 30.18
N ARG A 3 14.89 -4.40 31.01
CA ARG A 3 14.25 -5.65 30.60
C ARG A 3 12.74 -5.43 30.59
N GLY A 4 12.14 -5.33 29.41
CA GLY A 4 10.68 -5.43 29.21
C GLY A 4 10.32 -6.85 28.82
N ARG A 5 9.52 -7.53 29.65
CA ARG A 5 9.09 -8.92 29.47
C ARG A 5 8.27 -9.10 28.19
N SER A 6 8.65 -10.11 27.41
CA SER A 6 7.85 -10.72 26.36
C SER A 6 6.54 -11.28 26.91
N ARG A 7 5.41 -10.84 26.36
CA ARG A 7 4.21 -11.67 26.22
C ARG A 7 3.99 -11.91 24.74
N ALA A 8 4.36 -13.11 24.31
CA ALA A 8 3.95 -13.68 23.03
C ALA A 8 2.43 -13.92 23.07
N GLY A 9 1.72 -13.51 22.02
CA GLY A 9 0.30 -13.78 21.86
C GLY A 9 -0.54 -12.62 21.34
N SER A 10 -0.18 -12.03 20.21
CA SER A 10 -1.15 -11.27 19.41
C SER A 10 -0.82 -11.50 17.94
N GLY A 11 -1.70 -12.21 17.24
CA GLY A 11 -1.58 -12.46 15.80
C GLY A 11 -1.30 -11.14 15.07
N ARG A 12 -0.15 -11.10 14.39
CA ARG A 12 0.25 -10.01 13.49
C ARG A 12 -0.82 -9.94 12.39
N ARG A 13 -1.57 -8.84 12.34
CA ARG A 13 -2.65 -8.62 11.35
C ARG A 13 -2.01 -8.00 10.13
N CYS A 14 -2.51 -8.26 8.93
CA CYS A 14 -2.07 -7.60 7.70
C CYS A 14 -3.27 -7.38 6.80
N TRP A 15 -3.46 -6.16 6.30
CA TRP A 15 -4.33 -5.65 5.20
C TRP A 15 -5.74 -6.23 4.94
N SER A 16 -6.20 -7.26 5.65
CA SER A 16 -7.49 -7.87 5.39
C SER A 16 -8.48 -7.48 6.47
N ALA A 17 -9.52 -6.75 6.09
CA ALA A 17 -10.74 -6.70 6.89
C ALA A 17 -11.29 -8.13 7.05
N ARG A 18 -11.72 -8.48 8.27
CA ARG A 18 -12.35 -9.77 8.54
C ARG A 18 -13.78 -9.75 8.01
N PHE A 19 -14.02 -10.40 6.87
CA PHE A 19 -15.36 -10.76 6.42
C PHE A 19 -15.67 -12.22 6.83
N PRO A 20 -16.87 -12.54 7.32
CA PRO A 20 -17.24 -13.92 7.65
C PRO A 20 -17.24 -14.80 6.38
N GLY A 21 -16.49 -15.92 6.36
CA GLY A 21 -16.60 -16.95 5.31
C GLY A 21 -15.31 -17.63 4.83
N ASP A 22 -14.15 -16.97 4.88
CA ASP A 22 -12.98 -17.36 4.05
C ASP A 22 -11.71 -17.74 4.85
N GLY A 23 -11.88 -18.54 5.90
CA GLY A 23 -10.89 -18.67 6.99
C GLY A 23 -9.46 -19.10 6.62
N GLN A 24 -9.25 -19.99 5.63
CA GLN A 24 -7.92 -20.55 5.35
C GLN A 24 -7.16 -19.86 4.21
N VAL A 25 -7.83 -19.50 3.12
CA VAL A 25 -7.19 -18.84 1.96
C VAL A 25 -6.71 -17.44 2.33
N ARG A 26 -7.50 -16.70 3.13
CA ARG A 26 -7.10 -15.38 3.63
C ARG A 26 -6.00 -15.44 4.69
N GLU A 27 -5.91 -16.53 5.45
CA GLU A 27 -4.83 -16.73 6.42
C GLU A 27 -3.48 -16.88 5.71
N GLN A 28 -3.45 -17.57 4.57
CA GLN A 28 -2.27 -17.72 3.73
C GLN A 28 -1.90 -16.40 3.03
N SER A 29 -2.85 -15.72 2.38
CA SER A 29 -2.59 -14.40 1.75
C SER A 29 -2.01 -13.39 2.76
N ARG A 30 -2.52 -13.37 4.00
CA ARG A 30 -1.95 -12.53 5.06
C ARG A 30 -0.51 -12.89 5.43
N ARG A 31 -0.16 -14.18 5.44
CA ARG A 31 1.21 -14.62 5.73
C ARG A 31 2.16 -14.21 4.61
N ASP A 32 1.74 -14.43 3.38
CA ASP A 32 2.52 -14.07 2.18
C ASP A 32 2.74 -12.55 2.12
N ALA A 33 1.72 -11.75 2.46
CA ALA A 33 1.84 -10.30 2.56
C ALA A 33 2.83 -9.86 3.67
N LEU A 34 2.81 -10.52 4.84
CA LEU A 34 3.77 -10.22 5.90
C LEU A 34 5.21 -10.54 5.50
N GLU A 35 5.44 -11.62 4.75
CA GLU A 35 6.78 -11.94 4.25
C GLU A 35 7.32 -10.87 3.30
N VAL A 36 6.48 -10.32 2.43
CA VAL A 36 6.85 -9.19 1.55
C VAL A 36 7.27 -7.97 2.37
N PHE A 37 6.50 -7.61 3.39
CA PHE A 37 6.80 -6.45 4.24
C PHE A 37 8.00 -6.66 5.17
N ASP A 38 8.23 -7.88 5.64
CA ASP A 38 9.46 -8.24 6.34
C ASP A 38 10.68 -8.14 5.41
N GLY A 39 10.52 -8.51 4.13
CA GLY A 39 11.51 -8.26 3.09
C GLY A 39 11.86 -6.77 2.93
N PHE A 40 10.85 -5.89 2.88
CA PHE A 40 11.08 -4.44 2.84
C PHE A 40 11.83 -3.92 4.07
N ARG A 41 11.51 -4.41 5.29
CA ARG A 41 12.22 -4.02 6.51
C ARG A 41 13.68 -4.44 6.45
N ALA A 42 13.95 -5.68 6.03
CA ALA A 42 15.30 -6.20 5.90
C ALA A 42 16.11 -5.39 4.87
N ALA A 43 15.53 -5.11 3.69
CA ALA A 43 16.17 -4.32 2.65
C ALA A 43 16.46 -2.88 3.10
N LEU A 44 15.53 -2.25 3.82
CA LEU A 44 15.71 -0.90 4.37
C LEU A 44 16.85 -0.86 5.39
N ALA A 45 16.85 -1.82 6.33
CA ALA A 45 17.87 -1.92 7.35
C ALA A 45 19.26 -2.23 6.78
N ALA A 46 19.33 -3.03 5.71
CA ALA A 46 20.58 -3.40 5.05
C ALA A 46 21.14 -2.28 4.17
N ASN A 47 20.31 -1.73 3.26
CA ASN A 47 20.72 -0.70 2.32
C ASN A 47 19.53 0.14 1.85
N ARG A 48 19.09 1.08 2.70
CA ARG A 48 18.00 2.01 2.35
C ARG A 48 18.24 2.77 1.04
N ALA A 49 19.48 3.13 0.71
CA ALA A 49 19.77 3.90 -0.49
C ALA A 49 19.44 3.11 -1.76
N GLN A 50 19.78 1.82 -1.79
CA GLN A 50 19.44 0.94 -2.91
C GLN A 50 17.94 0.60 -2.92
N LEU A 51 17.33 0.35 -1.76
CA LEU A 51 15.88 0.12 -1.67
C LEU A 51 15.09 1.28 -2.33
N TYR A 52 15.48 2.52 -2.06
CA TYR A 52 14.84 3.71 -2.63
C TYR A 52 15.11 3.92 -4.14
N ILE A 53 15.95 3.09 -4.77
CA ILE A 53 16.10 3.01 -6.23
C ILE A 53 15.28 1.83 -6.75
N ASP A 54 15.39 0.64 -6.13
CA ASP A 54 14.80 -0.60 -6.64
C ASP A 54 13.27 -0.57 -6.68
N VAL A 55 12.64 -0.01 -5.63
CA VAL A 55 11.19 0.08 -5.53
C VAL A 55 10.56 0.93 -6.64
N PRO A 56 10.97 2.20 -6.85
CA PRO A 56 10.44 3.02 -7.94
C PRO A 56 10.90 2.55 -9.33
N SER A 57 12.09 1.95 -9.46
CA SER A 57 12.56 1.43 -10.76
C SER A 57 11.84 0.15 -11.18
N GLY A 58 11.15 -0.52 -10.25
CA GLY A 58 10.42 -1.75 -10.51
C GLY A 58 8.93 -1.63 -10.21
N PRO A 59 8.44 -2.26 -9.13
CA PRO A 59 7.02 -2.53 -8.94
C PRO A 59 6.16 -1.30 -8.65
N PHE A 60 6.72 -0.23 -8.06
CA PHE A 60 5.92 0.90 -7.59
C PHE A 60 5.26 1.66 -8.76
N TYR A 61 6.03 2.00 -9.79
CA TYR A 61 5.51 2.66 -11.00
C TYR A 61 5.18 1.70 -12.13
N GLY A 62 5.35 0.38 -11.92
CA GLY A 62 5.17 -0.63 -12.96
C GLY A 62 6.27 -0.64 -14.01
N PHE A 63 7.43 -0.03 -13.73
CA PHE A 63 8.57 0.04 -14.66
C PHE A 63 9.24 -1.31 -14.91
N ASN A 64 8.94 -2.32 -14.09
CA ASN A 64 9.31 -3.71 -14.36
C ASN A 64 8.38 -4.43 -15.36
N ARG A 65 7.28 -3.80 -15.81
CA ARG A 65 6.35 -4.40 -16.77
C ARG A 65 6.90 -4.29 -18.21
N PRO A 66 6.63 -5.29 -19.08
CA PRO A 66 7.00 -5.21 -20.49
C PRO A 66 6.37 -3.98 -21.16
N GLY A 67 7.18 -3.21 -21.90
CA GLY A 67 6.71 -2.03 -22.61
C GLY A 67 6.48 -0.79 -21.75
N ALA A 68 6.82 -0.83 -20.45
CA ALA A 68 6.74 0.35 -19.60
C ALA A 68 7.73 1.45 -20.04
N GLU A 69 7.26 2.69 -20.10
CA GLU A 69 8.12 3.85 -20.32
C GLU A 69 8.72 4.30 -18.97
N VAL A 70 9.99 3.96 -18.75
CA VAL A 70 10.67 4.25 -17.50
C VAL A 70 10.99 5.74 -17.40
N SER A 71 10.50 6.39 -16.35
CA SER A 71 10.80 7.79 -16.05
C SER A 71 11.90 7.91 -15.00
N GLN A 72 13.12 8.22 -15.45
CA GLN A 72 14.25 8.46 -14.54
C GLN A 72 13.97 9.60 -13.56
N GLY A 73 13.26 10.65 -14.01
CA GLY A 73 12.89 11.77 -13.15
C GLY A 73 11.99 11.36 -11.98
N LEU A 74 11.07 10.39 -12.19
CA LEU A 74 10.26 9.84 -11.10
C LEU A 74 11.10 9.01 -10.13
N ILE A 75 12.01 8.19 -10.63
CA ILE A 75 12.94 7.38 -9.82
C ILE A 75 13.82 8.29 -8.95
N ASP A 76 14.46 9.28 -9.55
CA ASP A 76 15.37 10.20 -8.86
C ASP A 76 14.61 11.03 -7.82
N ASN A 77 13.40 11.50 -8.15
CA ASN A 77 12.58 12.24 -7.21
C ASN A 77 12.06 11.37 -6.05
N TRP A 78 11.77 10.10 -6.30
CA TRP A 78 11.43 9.12 -5.27
C TRP A 78 12.61 8.92 -4.31
N TRP A 79 13.80 8.65 -4.87
CA TRP A 79 15.02 8.50 -4.09
C TRP A 79 15.34 9.75 -3.26
N ARG A 80 15.25 10.93 -3.88
CA ARG A 80 15.44 12.23 -3.21
C ARG A 80 14.53 12.36 -2.00
N GLN A 81 13.24 12.05 -2.12
CA GLN A 81 12.29 12.11 -1.01
C GLN A 81 12.57 11.04 0.05
N GLY A 82 12.78 9.78 -0.37
CA GLY A 82 13.10 8.67 0.51
C GLY A 82 14.34 8.94 1.36
N MET A 83 15.40 9.49 0.76
CA MET A 83 16.65 9.76 1.48
C MET A 83 16.58 10.96 2.43
N THR A 84 15.60 11.87 2.26
CA THR A 84 15.36 12.97 3.21
C THR A 84 14.65 12.53 4.49
N GLY A 85 14.06 11.33 4.52
CA GLY A 85 13.37 10.79 5.69
C GLY A 85 14.30 10.13 6.72
N ALA A 86 13.81 10.04 7.96
CA ALA A 86 14.49 9.32 9.03
C ALA A 86 14.35 7.80 8.83
N ALA A 87 15.48 7.08 8.78
CA ALA A 87 15.50 5.65 8.48
C ALA A 87 14.70 4.82 9.51
N ASN A 88 14.76 5.18 10.79
CA ASN A 88 13.99 4.51 11.84
C ASN A 88 12.48 4.72 11.65
N ALA A 89 12.05 5.94 11.29
CA ALA A 89 10.65 6.23 11.03
C ALA A 89 10.14 5.42 9.82
N GLN A 90 10.94 5.30 8.76
CA GLN A 90 10.60 4.52 7.58
C GLN A 90 10.53 3.01 7.89
N TYR A 91 11.47 2.50 8.68
CA TYR A 91 11.46 1.11 9.16
C TYR A 91 10.20 0.79 9.98
N GLU A 92 9.86 1.65 10.94
CA GLU A 92 8.68 1.49 11.79
C GLU A 92 7.38 1.68 11.00
N CYS A 93 7.38 2.57 10.00
CA CYS A 93 6.23 2.81 9.14
C CYS A 93 5.84 1.54 8.37
N ILE A 94 6.79 0.69 7.99
CA ILE A 94 6.48 -0.60 7.35
C ILE A 94 5.56 -1.43 8.23
N LYS A 95 5.82 -1.48 9.54
CA LYS A 95 4.90 -2.11 10.50
C LYS A 95 3.58 -1.38 10.64
N ALA A 96 3.62 -0.05 10.72
CA ALA A 96 2.41 0.73 10.90
C ALA A 96 1.42 0.50 9.75
N PHE A 97 1.85 0.62 8.49
CA PHE A 97 0.93 0.44 7.36
C PHE A 97 0.62 -1.04 7.09
N SER A 98 1.53 -1.98 7.36
CA SER A 98 1.28 -3.39 7.06
C SER A 98 0.40 -4.04 8.12
N GLU A 99 0.52 -3.66 9.39
CA GLU A 99 -0.07 -4.41 10.51
C GLU A 99 -1.26 -3.77 11.22
N THR A 100 -1.59 -2.52 10.87
CA THR A 100 -2.75 -1.83 11.44
C THR A 100 -4.04 -2.31 10.76
N ASP A 101 -5.06 -2.60 11.58
CA ASP A 101 -6.38 -3.02 11.11
C ASP A 101 -7.33 -1.82 11.17
N PHE A 102 -7.66 -1.27 10.00
CA PHE A 102 -8.52 -0.09 9.85
C PHE A 102 -10.01 -0.43 9.73
N THR A 103 -10.42 -1.68 9.99
CA THR A 103 -11.80 -2.15 9.74
C THR A 103 -12.84 -1.30 10.47
N GLU A 104 -12.61 -0.99 11.76
CA GLU A 104 -13.57 -0.23 12.55
C GLU A 104 -13.54 1.27 12.24
N ASP A 105 -12.40 1.80 11.78
CA ASP A 105 -12.29 3.20 11.34
C ASP A 105 -13.11 3.42 10.05
N LEU A 106 -13.03 2.48 9.10
CA LEU A 106 -13.80 2.54 7.86
C LEU A 106 -15.32 2.49 8.11
N LYS A 107 -15.78 1.64 9.02
CA LYS A 107 -17.21 1.54 9.39
C LYS A 107 -17.73 2.82 10.06
N GLN A 108 -16.87 3.55 10.77
CA GLN A 108 -17.23 4.79 11.45
C GLN A 108 -17.22 6.01 10.52
N THR A 109 -16.60 5.91 9.34
CA THR A 109 -16.51 7.01 8.38
C THR A 109 -17.88 7.33 7.79
N ASP A 110 -18.34 8.57 8.00
CA ASP A 110 -19.70 9.02 7.69
C ASP A 110 -19.76 10.10 6.59
N VAL A 111 -18.62 10.42 5.98
CA VAL A 111 -18.54 11.34 4.84
C VAL A 111 -18.44 10.55 3.52
N PRO A 112 -18.75 11.16 2.36
CA PRO A 112 -18.47 10.55 1.06
C PRO A 112 -16.98 10.21 0.93
N VAL A 113 -16.66 9.02 0.41
CA VAL A 113 -15.28 8.56 0.20
C VAL A 113 -15.10 7.99 -1.20
N LEU A 114 -14.10 8.50 -1.91
CA LEU A 114 -13.59 7.89 -3.14
C LEU A 114 -12.48 6.88 -2.80
N VAL A 115 -12.68 5.63 -3.21
CA VAL A 115 -11.66 4.59 -3.24
C VAL A 115 -11.18 4.47 -4.69
N ALA A 116 -9.93 4.80 -4.96
CA ALA A 116 -9.33 4.78 -6.30
C ALA A 116 -8.15 3.81 -6.30
N HIS A 117 -8.15 2.79 -7.17
CA HIS A 117 -7.10 1.77 -7.17
C HIS A 117 -6.86 1.17 -8.56
N GLY A 118 -5.59 0.98 -8.92
CA GLY A 118 -5.17 0.22 -10.09
C GLY A 118 -5.22 -1.29 -9.89
N THR A 119 -5.59 -2.05 -10.92
CA THR A 119 -5.66 -3.53 -10.84
C THR A 119 -4.30 -4.22 -10.89
N ASP A 120 -3.26 -3.53 -11.38
CA ASP A 120 -1.88 -4.04 -11.48
C ASP A 120 -0.96 -3.44 -10.39
N ASP A 121 -1.53 -3.11 -9.24
CA ASP A 121 -0.78 -2.66 -8.07
C ASP A 121 0.02 -3.83 -7.45
N GLN A 122 1.34 -3.81 -7.68
CA GLN A 122 2.30 -4.81 -7.18
C GLN A 122 2.75 -4.56 -5.73
N ILE A 123 2.34 -3.46 -5.10
CA ILE A 123 2.73 -3.10 -3.72
C ILE A 123 1.58 -3.40 -2.76
N VAL A 124 0.37 -2.97 -3.13
CA VAL A 124 -0.87 -3.18 -2.38
C VAL A 124 -1.84 -3.93 -3.28
N PRO A 125 -1.96 -5.27 -3.14
CA PRO A 125 -2.80 -6.08 -4.00
C PRO A 125 -4.25 -5.59 -4.03
N TYR A 126 -4.77 -5.33 -5.22
CA TYR A 126 -6.12 -4.79 -5.43
C TYR A 126 -7.21 -5.63 -4.73
N GLU A 127 -7.20 -6.95 -4.93
CA GLU A 127 -8.23 -7.86 -4.39
C GLU A 127 -8.29 -7.89 -2.85
N ASP A 128 -7.15 -7.63 -2.19
CA ASP A 128 -7.04 -7.60 -0.74
C ASP A 128 -7.16 -6.18 -0.16
N SER A 129 -7.56 -5.19 -0.97
CA SER A 129 -7.66 -3.78 -0.55
C SER A 129 -8.94 -3.10 -1.04
N ALA A 130 -8.93 -2.46 -2.22
CA ALA A 130 -9.99 -1.54 -2.67
C ALA A 130 -11.42 -2.10 -2.60
N PRO A 131 -11.71 -3.33 -3.10
CA PRO A 131 -13.04 -3.92 -3.01
C PRO A 131 -13.48 -4.21 -1.58
N LEU A 132 -12.55 -4.45 -0.67
CA LEU A 132 -12.82 -4.67 0.75
C LEU A 132 -13.10 -3.34 1.46
N THR A 133 -12.30 -2.32 1.18
CA THR A 133 -12.47 -0.97 1.73
C THR A 133 -13.83 -0.38 1.37
N VAL A 134 -14.23 -0.42 0.09
CA VAL A 134 -15.51 0.17 -0.33
C VAL A 134 -16.71 -0.55 0.30
N LYS A 135 -16.62 -1.86 0.57
CA LYS A 135 -17.69 -2.62 1.24
C LYS A 135 -17.88 -2.24 2.71
N LEU A 136 -16.85 -1.73 3.37
CA LEU A 136 -16.92 -1.30 4.77
C LEU A 136 -17.41 0.14 4.93
N LEU A 137 -17.21 0.97 3.91
CA LEU A 137 -17.61 2.38 3.92
C LEU A 137 -19.12 2.52 3.73
N LYS A 138 -19.76 3.40 4.51
CA LYS A 138 -21.18 3.72 4.37
C LYS A 138 -21.48 4.43 3.05
N HIS A 139 -20.57 5.30 2.61
CA HIS A 139 -20.70 6.18 1.44
C HIS A 139 -19.48 6.06 0.51
N GLY A 140 -19.06 4.82 0.25
CA GLY A 140 -17.92 4.52 -0.61
C GLY A 140 -18.27 4.50 -2.10
N THR A 141 -17.48 5.21 -2.91
CA THR A 141 -17.46 5.09 -4.37
C THR A 141 -16.14 4.45 -4.77
N LEU A 142 -16.16 3.32 -5.48
CA LEU A 142 -14.97 2.67 -6.01
C LEU A 142 -14.76 3.04 -7.48
N LYS A 143 -13.58 3.56 -7.82
CA LYS A 143 -13.08 3.65 -9.19
C LYS A 143 -11.85 2.75 -9.35
N THR A 144 -11.99 1.78 -10.25
CA THR A 144 -10.95 0.80 -10.58
C THR A 144 -10.29 1.19 -11.90
N TYR A 145 -8.96 1.15 -11.94
CA TYR A 145 -8.17 1.50 -13.12
C TYR A 145 -7.43 0.27 -13.64
N GLU A 146 -7.91 -0.28 -14.75
CA GLU A 146 -7.36 -1.51 -15.32
C GLU A 146 -5.89 -1.33 -15.74
N GLY A 147 -5.01 -2.20 -15.25
CA GLY A 147 -3.58 -2.22 -15.56
C GLY A 147 -2.75 -1.12 -14.88
N TYR A 148 -3.35 -0.29 -14.02
CA TYR A 148 -2.62 0.84 -13.42
C TYR A 148 -1.75 0.36 -12.24
N PRO A 149 -0.54 0.94 -12.08
CA PRO A 149 0.38 0.56 -11.02
C PRO A 149 0.05 1.28 -9.70
N HIS A 150 0.78 0.94 -8.63
CA HIS A 150 0.64 1.61 -7.33
C HIS A 150 0.84 3.14 -7.43
N GLY A 151 1.88 3.56 -8.16
CA GLY A 151 2.23 4.95 -8.39
C GLY A 151 1.41 5.67 -9.46
N MET A 152 0.16 5.24 -9.72
CA MET A 152 -0.69 5.76 -10.80
C MET A 152 -0.95 7.27 -10.76
N LEU A 153 -0.85 7.90 -9.58
CA LEU A 153 -0.94 9.36 -9.44
C LEU A 153 0.18 10.11 -10.18
N SER A 154 1.33 9.47 -10.37
CA SER A 154 2.46 10.04 -11.11
C SER A 154 2.52 9.57 -12.57
N THR A 155 2.09 8.33 -12.86
CA THR A 155 2.15 7.78 -14.21
C THR A 155 0.92 8.09 -15.06
N HIS A 156 -0.24 8.33 -14.44
CA HIS A 156 -1.51 8.63 -15.13
C HIS A 156 -2.21 9.88 -14.55
N PRO A 157 -1.50 11.00 -14.36
CA PRO A 157 -2.03 12.16 -13.66
C PRO A 157 -3.26 12.76 -14.33
N ASP A 158 -3.36 12.77 -15.66
CA ASP A 158 -4.48 13.38 -16.38
C ASP A 158 -5.83 12.68 -16.09
N VAL A 159 -5.78 11.35 -15.94
CA VAL A 159 -6.95 10.55 -15.61
C VAL A 159 -7.32 10.73 -14.15
N LEU A 160 -6.33 10.57 -13.25
CA LEU A 160 -6.57 10.62 -11.81
C LEU A 160 -6.98 12.02 -11.33
N ASN A 161 -6.33 13.08 -11.83
CA ASN A 161 -6.64 14.46 -11.45
C ASN A 161 -8.07 14.85 -11.84
N ARG A 162 -8.53 14.43 -13.03
CA ARG A 162 -9.91 14.67 -13.49
C ARG A 162 -10.92 13.97 -12.58
N ASP A 163 -10.70 12.70 -12.29
CA ASP A 163 -11.63 11.89 -11.50
C ASP A 163 -11.68 12.34 -10.03
N ILE A 164 -10.54 12.76 -9.47
CA ILE A 164 -10.49 13.38 -8.13
C ILE A 164 -11.23 14.72 -8.14
N LEU A 165 -11.03 15.56 -9.16
CA LEU A 165 -11.72 16.85 -9.27
C LEU A 165 -13.24 16.68 -9.44
N GLU A 166 -13.67 15.66 -10.19
CA GLU A 166 -15.08 15.29 -10.33
C GLU A 166 -15.70 14.94 -8.97
N PHE A 167 -15.03 14.09 -8.19
CA PHE A 167 -15.48 13.72 -6.84
C PHE A 167 -15.53 14.90 -5.86
N VAL A 168 -14.54 15.81 -5.91
CA VAL A 168 -14.53 16.99 -5.03
C VAL A 168 -15.68 17.96 -5.35
N LYS A 169 -16.21 17.95 -6.58
CA LYS A 169 -17.29 18.84 -7.02
C LYS A 169 -18.69 18.26 -6.81
N SER A 170 -18.82 16.98 -6.42
CA SER A 170 -20.11 16.29 -6.29
C SER A 170 -20.83 16.55 -4.98
#